data_AF-M0PJZ4-F1
#
_entry.id   AF-M0PJZ4-F1
#
_cell.length_a   1.000
_cell.length_b   1.000
_cell.length_c   1.000
_cell.angle_alpha   90.00
_cell.angle_beta   90.00
_cell.angle_gamma   90.00
#
_symmetry.space_group_name_H-M   'P 1'
#
loop_
_entity.id
_entity.type
_entity.pdbx_description
1 polymer ?
#
loop_
_entity_poly.entity_id
_entity_poly.type
_entity_poly.pdbx_seq_one_letter_code
_entity_poly.pdbx_strand_id
1 'polypeptide(L)'
;MDVLLSHDVLLLQVLDEIGPASFHDVFIRMKVLLSKTAVRERLWVLMGLDQLVTGREEQLVDQDATTGRWGFPDDIATSARGHVPDDRALALQRAEDELVRRALARGCDRDLVGSVFGVTRRNTFHKQYRAAAYAFPLGEFNRGGRPVEPDDDSDDVDETTDPSAAQEPVSDTNEEPEVPDGDLGRVETWGGTADEPGTPVSELLHDDELT
;
A
#
# COMPACT_ATOMS: atom_id res chain seq x y z
N MET A 1 -6.91 16.49 15.34
CA MET A 1 -6.12 15.25 15.46
C MET A 1 -4.72 15.65 15.09
N ASP A 2 -3.78 15.59 16.03
CA ASP A 2 -2.39 15.95 15.74
C ASP A 2 -1.76 14.79 14.97
N VAL A 3 -1.61 14.94 13.65
CA VAL A 3 -1.12 13.85 12.78
C VAL A 3 0.38 13.65 12.96
N LEU A 4 1.09 14.73 13.31
CA LEU A 4 2.52 14.73 13.59
C LEU A 4 2.80 14.47 15.07
N LEU A 5 3.82 13.67 15.32
CA LEU A 5 4.33 13.30 16.64
C LEU A 5 5.74 13.86 16.82
N SER A 6 6.20 14.00 18.06
CA SER A 6 7.58 14.43 18.35
C SER A 6 8.63 13.53 17.69
N HIS A 7 8.34 12.24 17.51
CA HIS A 7 9.22 11.29 16.82
C HIS A 7 9.38 11.58 15.32
N ASP A 8 8.42 12.27 14.69
CA ASP A 8 8.55 12.62 13.27
C ASP A 8 9.61 13.67 13.05
N VAL A 9 9.71 14.65 13.96
CA VAL A 9 10.76 15.67 13.90
C VAL A 9 12.13 15.01 13.98
N LEU A 10 12.28 14.00 14.86
CA LEU A 10 13.52 13.21 14.95
C LEU A 10 13.78 12.41 13.67
N LEU A 11 12.74 11.86 13.05
CA LEU A 11 12.88 11.13 11.80
C LEU A 11 13.34 12.05 10.66
N LEU A 12 12.79 13.27 10.57
CA LEU A 12 13.22 14.28 9.60
C LEU A 12 14.67 14.72 9.84
N GLN A 13 15.07 14.90 11.10
CA GLN A 13 16.47 15.17 11.45
C GLN A 13 17.41 14.03 11.04
N VAL A 14 17.00 12.78 11.24
CA VAL A 14 17.79 11.62 10.80
C VAL A 14 17.98 11.65 9.29
N LEU A 15 16.93 11.94 8.50
CA LEU A 15 17.03 12.04 7.05
C LEU A 15 17.88 13.23 6.59
N ASP A 16 17.80 14.37 7.28
CA ASP A 16 18.67 15.53 7.03
C ASP A 16 20.15 15.22 7.27
N GLU A 17 20.46 14.45 8.32
CA GLU A 17 21.84 14.08 8.65
C GLU A 17 22.47 13.07 7.68
N ILE A 18 21.70 12.09 7.19
CA ILE A 18 22.24 10.95 6.42
C ILE A 18 21.92 11.04 4.92
N GLY A 19 21.07 11.99 4.51
CA GLY A 19 20.50 12.08 3.17
C GLY A 19 19.54 10.92 2.85
N PRO A 20 19.22 10.69 1.57
CA PRO A 20 18.42 9.55 1.16
C PRO A 20 19.00 8.25 1.71
N ALA A 21 18.23 7.39 2.35
CA ALA A 21 18.76 6.20 3.01
C ALA A 21 17.83 5.00 2.90
N SER A 22 18.38 3.79 3.04
CA SER A 22 17.54 2.60 3.09
C SER A 22 16.64 2.64 4.32
N PHE A 23 15.50 1.94 4.28
CA PHE A 23 14.65 1.79 5.47
C PHE A 23 15.44 1.20 6.67
N HIS A 24 16.41 0.32 6.40
CA HIS A 24 17.21 -0.30 7.44
C HIS A 24 18.08 0.73 8.18
N ASP A 25 18.73 1.64 7.45
CA ASP A 25 19.59 2.66 8.03
C ASP A 25 18.79 3.66 8.87
N VAL A 26 17.64 4.10 8.35
CA VAL A 26 16.69 4.93 9.10
C VAL A 26 16.23 4.20 10.37
N PHE A 27 15.87 2.92 10.25
CA PHE A 27 15.44 2.12 11.40
C PHE A 27 16.54 1.97 12.45
N ILE A 28 17.81 1.74 12.07
CA ILE A 28 18.92 1.62 13.02
C ILE A 28 19.04 2.87 13.90
N ARG A 29 18.83 4.06 13.32
CA ARG A 29 18.87 5.34 14.06
C ARG A 29 17.66 5.51 14.99
N MET A 30 16.50 5.02 14.58
CA MET A 30 15.24 5.19 15.31
C MET A 30 14.90 4.06 16.29
N LYS A 31 15.57 2.91 16.22
CA LYS A 31 15.20 1.67 16.94
C LYS A 31 15.15 1.77 18.45
N VAL A 32 15.84 2.75 19.04
CA VAL A 32 15.82 3.00 20.49
C VAL A 32 14.51 3.66 20.95
N LEU A 33 13.78 4.29 20.03
CA LEU A 33 12.53 5.00 20.30
C LEU A 33 11.31 4.26 19.73
N LEU A 34 11.46 3.65 18.55
CA LEU A 34 10.36 3.10 17.79
C LEU A 34 10.65 1.67 17.33
N SER A 35 9.59 0.85 17.30
CA SER A 35 9.66 -0.46 16.65
C SER A 35 9.82 -0.31 15.13
N LYS A 36 10.27 -1.38 14.46
CA LYS A 36 10.40 -1.41 13.00
C LYS A 36 9.10 -1.03 12.29
N THR A 37 7.98 -1.57 12.77
CA THR A 37 6.64 -1.28 12.23
C THR A 37 6.28 0.19 12.44
N ALA A 38 6.55 0.75 13.62
CA ALA A 38 6.25 2.15 13.92
C ALA A 38 7.04 3.11 13.03
N VAL A 39 8.36 2.89 12.82
CA VAL A 39 9.17 3.72 11.90
C VAL A 39 8.58 3.71 10.49
N ARG A 40 8.16 2.54 10.01
CA ARG A 40 7.55 2.39 8.69
C ARG A 40 6.24 3.16 8.57
N GLU A 41 5.38 3.03 9.58
CA GLU A 41 4.11 3.75 9.62
C GLU A 41 4.34 5.28 9.65
N ARG A 42 5.32 5.76 10.42
CA ARG A 42 5.66 7.19 10.45
C ARG A 42 6.15 7.68 9.08
N LEU A 43 7.00 6.91 8.39
CA LEU A 43 7.44 7.24 7.03
C LEU A 43 6.26 7.37 6.05
N TRP A 44 5.30 6.43 6.09
CA TRP A 44 4.09 6.53 5.27
C TRP A 44 3.24 7.76 5.63
N VAL A 45 3.08 8.06 6.93
CA VAL A 45 2.35 9.25 7.36
C VAL A 45 3.01 10.52 6.85
N LEU A 46 4.35 10.63 6.91
CA LEU A 46 5.10 11.80 6.45
C LEU A 46 5.06 11.97 4.93
N MET A 47 5.07 10.86 4.19
CA MET A 47 4.98 10.86 2.73
C MET A 47 3.56 11.17 2.24
N GLY A 48 2.53 10.71 2.95
CA GLY A 48 1.14 10.94 2.59
C GLY A 48 0.48 12.13 3.30
N LEU A 49 1.26 12.98 3.98
CA LEU A 49 0.72 13.95 4.93
C LEU A 49 -0.17 15.01 4.25
N ASP A 50 0.15 15.39 3.02
CA ASP A 50 -0.66 16.25 2.14
C ASP A 50 -2.06 15.68 1.88
N GLN A 51 -2.20 14.36 1.80
CA GLN A 51 -3.49 13.69 1.63
C GLN A 51 -4.24 13.47 2.94
N LEU A 52 -3.53 13.53 4.08
CA LEU A 52 -4.09 13.29 5.41
C LEU A 52 -4.51 14.60 6.11
N VAL A 53 -3.92 15.73 5.74
CA VAL A 53 -4.11 17.02 6.40
C VAL A 53 -4.61 18.06 5.39
N THR A 54 -5.84 18.53 5.60
CA THR A 54 -6.43 19.58 4.77
C THR A 54 -5.58 20.86 4.78
N GLY A 55 -5.33 21.41 3.59
CA GLY A 55 -4.57 22.65 3.40
C GLY A 55 -3.06 22.45 3.29
N ARG A 56 -2.58 21.20 3.29
CA ARG A 56 -1.19 20.86 2.98
C ARG A 56 -1.08 20.36 1.55
N GLU A 57 -0.20 20.97 0.77
CA GLU A 57 -0.07 20.69 -0.66
C GLU A 57 1.06 19.73 -1.00
N GLU A 58 2.07 19.62 -0.13
CA GLU A 58 3.29 18.85 -0.39
C GLU A 58 3.57 17.85 0.74
N GLN A 59 4.22 16.75 0.41
CA GLN A 59 4.73 15.74 1.34
C GLN A 59 5.97 16.23 2.12
N LEU A 60 6.32 15.60 3.24
CA LEU A 60 7.58 15.93 3.96
C LEU A 60 8.74 15.02 3.57
N VAL A 61 8.44 13.77 3.23
CA VAL A 61 9.43 12.77 2.82
C VAL A 61 8.91 12.08 1.58
N ASP A 62 9.80 11.48 0.83
CA ASP A 62 9.46 10.65 -0.32
C ASP A 62 10.31 9.37 -0.29
N GLN A 63 9.87 8.37 -1.05
CA GLN A 63 10.59 7.15 -1.30
C GLN A 63 10.95 7.08 -2.77
N ASP A 64 12.21 6.78 -3.08
CA ASP A 64 12.64 6.52 -4.44
C ASP A 64 12.07 5.18 -4.93
N ALA A 65 11.34 5.20 -6.04
CA ALA A 65 10.66 4.05 -6.63
C ALA A 65 11.64 2.95 -7.08
N THR A 66 12.86 3.32 -7.47
CA THR A 66 13.86 2.39 -8.03
C THR A 66 14.73 1.79 -6.93
N THR A 67 15.20 2.60 -6.00
CA THR A 67 16.16 2.20 -4.96
C THR A 67 15.49 1.87 -3.62
N GLY A 68 14.25 2.30 -3.41
CA GLY A 68 13.52 2.15 -2.14
C GLY A 68 14.06 3.04 -1.01
N ARG A 69 15.00 3.95 -1.29
CA ARG A 69 15.56 4.89 -0.31
C ARG A 69 14.55 5.96 0.06
N TRP A 70 14.57 6.38 1.31
CA TRP A 70 13.73 7.42 1.89
C TRP A 70 14.55 8.70 2.06
N GLY A 71 13.98 9.86 1.73
CA GLY A 71 14.64 11.16 1.83
C GLY A 71 13.65 12.31 1.70
N PHE A 72 14.15 13.54 1.59
CA PHE A 72 13.31 14.68 1.23
C PHE A 72 12.95 14.63 -0.25
N PRO A 73 11.81 15.20 -0.67
CA PRO A 73 11.37 15.16 -2.07
C PRO A 73 12.43 15.62 -3.07
N ASP A 74 13.20 16.66 -2.72
CA ASP A 74 14.26 17.21 -3.59
C ASP A 74 15.47 16.28 -3.77
N ASP A 75 15.68 15.34 -2.85
CA ASP A 75 16.79 14.39 -2.89
C ASP A 75 16.41 13.05 -3.56
N ILE A 76 15.15 12.90 -3.96
CA ILE A 76 14.61 11.68 -4.55
C ILE A 76 14.45 11.85 -6.06
N ALA A 77 15.11 10.97 -6.82
CA ALA A 77 15.14 11.07 -8.28
C ALA A 77 13.83 10.62 -8.92
N THR A 78 13.26 9.50 -8.44
CA THR A 78 12.00 8.97 -8.96
C THR A 78 11.04 8.71 -7.82
N SER A 79 10.05 9.56 -7.62
CA SER A 79 9.06 9.37 -6.55
C SER A 79 8.31 8.03 -6.70
N ALA A 80 8.14 7.31 -5.60
CA ALA A 80 7.26 6.14 -5.52
C ALA A 80 5.78 6.52 -5.48
N ARG A 81 5.45 7.81 -5.30
CA ARG A 81 4.09 8.34 -5.30
C ARG A 81 3.55 8.42 -6.73
N GLY A 82 2.33 7.94 -6.94
CA GLY A 82 1.73 7.81 -8.27
C GLY A 82 2.39 6.74 -9.15
N HIS A 83 3.47 6.11 -8.70
CA HIS A 83 4.16 5.07 -9.47
C HIS A 83 3.47 3.71 -9.33
N VAL A 84 3.26 3.05 -10.48
CA VAL A 84 2.74 1.69 -10.58
C VAL A 84 3.91 0.71 -10.55
N PRO A 85 4.05 -0.13 -9.52
CA PRO A 85 5.17 -1.07 -9.42
C PRO A 85 5.12 -2.15 -10.51
N ASP A 86 6.31 -2.58 -10.97
CA ASP A 86 6.44 -3.72 -11.90
C ASP A 86 6.07 -5.06 -11.25
N ASP A 87 6.30 -5.21 -9.94
CA ASP A 87 5.84 -6.39 -9.20
C ASP A 87 4.32 -6.38 -9.08
N ARG A 88 3.68 -7.37 -9.71
CA ARG A 88 2.23 -7.54 -9.73
C ARG A 88 1.63 -7.66 -8.32
N ALA A 89 2.31 -8.35 -7.40
CA ALA A 89 1.78 -8.53 -6.04
C ALA A 89 1.73 -7.19 -5.30
N LEU A 90 2.82 -6.42 -5.37
CA LEU A 90 2.90 -5.09 -4.80
C LEU A 90 1.93 -4.09 -5.48
N ALA A 91 1.77 -4.15 -6.81
CA ALA A 91 0.80 -3.32 -7.51
C ALA A 91 -0.64 -3.61 -7.05
N LEU A 92 -1.00 -4.88 -6.88
CA LEU A 92 -2.31 -5.27 -6.35
C LEU A 92 -2.51 -4.78 -4.91
N GLN A 93 -1.49 -4.91 -4.05
CA GLN A 93 -1.53 -4.39 -2.70
C GLN A 93 -1.78 -2.88 -2.67
N ARG A 94 -1.04 -2.10 -3.48
CA ARG A 94 -1.21 -0.63 -3.57
C ARG A 94 -2.60 -0.25 -4.11
N ALA A 95 -3.12 -1.01 -5.07
CA ALA A 95 -4.47 -0.81 -5.59
C ALA A 95 -5.54 -1.07 -4.50
N GLU A 96 -5.42 -2.16 -3.75
CA GLU A 96 -6.35 -2.50 -2.67
C GLU A 96 -6.32 -1.45 -1.55
N ASP A 97 -5.13 -1.00 -1.15
CA ASP A 97 -4.98 0.03 -0.14
C ASP A 97 -5.64 1.35 -0.58
N GLU A 98 -5.48 1.74 -1.85
CA GLU A 98 -6.12 2.93 -2.41
C GLU A 98 -7.65 2.79 -2.47
N LEU A 99 -8.18 1.59 -2.78
CA LEU A 99 -9.62 1.34 -2.69
C LEU A 99 -10.13 1.51 -1.25
N VAL A 100 -9.40 0.98 -0.26
CA VAL A 100 -9.71 1.18 1.17
C VAL A 100 -9.70 2.66 1.53
N ARG A 101 -8.65 3.41 1.15
CA ARG A 101 -8.56 4.86 1.42
C ARG A 101 -9.72 5.62 0.80
N ARG A 102 -10.06 5.33 -0.46
CA ARG A 102 -11.18 5.98 -1.16
C ARG A 102 -12.54 5.64 -0.57
N ALA A 103 -12.75 4.42 -0.08
CA ALA A 103 -13.98 4.05 0.62
C ALA A 103 -14.12 4.87 1.92
N LEU A 104 -13.06 4.94 2.72
CA LEU A 104 -13.03 5.74 3.94
C LEU A 104 -13.22 7.24 3.67
N ALA A 105 -12.61 7.76 2.60
CA ALA A 105 -12.77 9.16 2.19
C ALA A 105 -14.21 9.50 1.76
N ARG A 106 -14.99 8.52 1.30
CA ARG A 106 -16.43 8.65 1.02
C ARG A 106 -17.31 8.51 2.26
N GLY A 107 -16.71 8.35 3.44
CA GLY A 107 -17.44 8.19 4.69
C GLY A 107 -17.93 6.77 4.98
N CYS A 108 -17.43 5.75 4.25
CA CYS A 108 -17.72 4.37 4.61
C CYS A 108 -17.11 4.04 5.98
N ASP A 109 -17.90 3.34 6.80
CA ASP A 109 -17.45 2.91 8.12
C ASP A 109 -16.28 1.89 8.04
N ARG A 110 -15.36 1.95 8.99
CA ARG A 110 -14.16 1.10 9.00
C ARG A 110 -14.46 -0.38 9.24
N ASP A 111 -15.49 -0.71 9.99
CA ASP A 111 -15.89 -2.08 10.24
C ASP A 111 -16.49 -2.69 8.97
N LEU A 112 -17.29 -1.91 8.24
CA LEU A 112 -17.78 -2.30 6.91
C LEU A 112 -16.64 -2.49 5.91
N VAL A 113 -15.72 -1.52 5.83
CA VAL A 113 -14.55 -1.61 4.95
C VAL A 113 -13.69 -2.82 5.33
N GLY A 114 -13.44 -3.04 6.63
CA GLY A 114 -12.72 -4.22 7.10
C GLY A 114 -13.37 -5.52 6.65
N SER A 115 -14.69 -5.64 6.81
CA SER A 115 -15.46 -6.80 6.38
C SER A 115 -15.36 -7.06 4.87
N VAL A 116 -15.54 -6.03 4.03
CA VAL A 116 -15.51 -6.17 2.56
C VAL A 116 -14.13 -6.58 2.05
N PHE A 117 -13.07 -6.01 2.62
CA PHE A 117 -11.69 -6.29 2.20
C PHE A 117 -11.07 -7.49 2.94
N GLY A 118 -11.80 -8.17 3.82
CA GLY A 118 -11.27 -9.30 4.60
C GLY A 118 -10.12 -8.92 5.52
N VAL A 119 -10.13 -7.70 6.07
CA VAL A 119 -9.09 -7.20 6.98
C VAL A 119 -9.67 -6.72 8.30
N THR A 120 -8.86 -6.81 9.35
CA THR A 120 -9.27 -6.24 10.64
C THR A 120 -9.46 -4.73 10.55
N ARG A 121 -10.36 -4.20 11.38
CA ARG A 121 -10.55 -2.75 11.56
C ARG A 121 -9.22 -2.02 11.77
N ARG A 122 -8.30 -2.61 12.55
CA ARG A 122 -6.97 -2.05 12.82
C ARG A 122 -6.15 -1.92 11.54
N ASN A 123 -6.15 -2.94 10.68
CA ASN A 123 -5.38 -2.92 9.44
C ASN A 123 -5.86 -1.84 8.45
N THR A 124 -7.13 -1.42 8.53
CA THR A 124 -7.63 -0.32 7.67
C THR A 124 -6.89 1.01 7.90
N PHE A 125 -6.33 1.25 9.10
CA PHE A 125 -5.50 2.44 9.34
C PHE A 125 -4.18 2.36 8.60
N HIS A 126 -3.50 1.20 8.65
CA HIS A 126 -2.24 1.00 7.95
C HIS A 126 -2.42 1.09 6.44
N LYS A 127 -3.50 0.49 5.91
CA LYS A 127 -3.87 0.61 4.50
C LYS A 127 -4.13 2.06 4.09
N GLN A 128 -4.85 2.82 4.92
CA GLN A 128 -5.09 4.25 4.64
C GLN A 128 -3.80 5.07 4.59
N TYR A 129 -2.91 4.92 5.58
CA TYR A 129 -1.64 5.66 5.61
C TYR A 129 -0.73 5.27 4.43
N ARG A 130 -0.62 3.97 4.13
CA ARG A 130 0.18 3.48 3.01
C ARG A 130 -0.39 3.92 1.66
N ALA A 131 -1.72 3.93 1.51
CA ALA A 131 -2.38 4.46 0.32
C ALA A 131 -2.15 5.97 0.15
N ALA A 132 -2.26 6.74 1.24
CA ALA A 132 -1.96 8.17 1.21
C ALA A 132 -0.50 8.44 0.84
N ALA A 133 0.44 7.60 1.30
CA ALA A 133 1.85 7.71 0.91
C ALA A 133 2.06 7.48 -0.58
N TYR A 134 1.57 6.36 -1.12
CA TYR A 134 1.85 5.98 -2.51
C TYR A 134 0.91 6.58 -3.55
N ALA A 135 -0.27 7.06 -3.17
CA ALA A 135 -1.23 7.71 -4.07
C ALA A 135 -1.48 6.91 -5.37
N PHE A 136 -1.71 5.60 -5.26
CA PHE A 136 -1.76 4.71 -6.44
C PHE A 136 -2.81 5.19 -7.47
N PRO A 137 -2.46 5.29 -8.77
CA PRO A 137 -3.26 6.02 -9.75
C PRO A 137 -4.44 5.21 -10.30
N LEU A 138 -5.35 4.73 -9.44
CA LEU A 138 -6.54 3.97 -9.88
C LEU A 138 -7.41 4.70 -10.93
N GLY A 139 -7.35 6.03 -10.97
CA GLY A 139 -8.11 6.84 -11.94
C GLY A 139 -7.65 6.66 -13.39
N GLU A 140 -6.40 6.23 -13.61
CA GLU A 140 -5.86 6.00 -14.95
C GLU A 140 -6.40 4.71 -15.58
N PHE A 141 -6.69 3.71 -14.75
CA PHE A 141 -7.20 2.40 -15.18
C PHE A 141 -8.71 2.39 -15.45
N ASN A 142 -9.45 3.34 -14.87
CA ASN A 142 -10.91 3.42 -15.01
C ASN A 142 -11.40 4.03 -16.34
N ARG A 143 -10.52 4.34 -17.29
CA ARG A 143 -10.90 4.80 -18.63
C ARG A 143 -11.45 3.68 -19.54
N GLY A 144 -11.44 2.43 -19.07
CA GLY A 144 -11.95 1.26 -19.80
C GLY A 144 -13.46 1.01 -19.68
N GLY A 145 -14.28 2.07 -19.56
CA GLY A 145 -15.72 1.93 -19.77
C GLY A 145 -16.01 1.61 -21.25
N ARG A 146 -17.08 0.84 -21.51
CA ARG A 146 -17.66 0.72 -22.85
C ARG A 146 -17.83 2.13 -23.44
N PRO A 147 -17.41 2.40 -24.69
CA PRO A 147 -17.73 3.68 -25.33
C PRO A 147 -19.23 3.92 -25.19
N VAL A 148 -19.61 5.05 -24.60
CA VAL A 148 -20.94 5.58 -24.82
C VAL A 148 -20.90 6.03 -26.27
N GLU A 149 -21.42 5.18 -27.17
CA GLU A 149 -21.78 5.69 -28.48
C GLU A 149 -22.79 6.80 -28.24
N PRO A 150 -22.64 7.97 -28.86
CA PRO A 150 -23.64 9.03 -28.73
C PRO A 150 -24.95 8.44 -29.22
N ASP A 151 -25.97 8.48 -28.35
CA ASP A 151 -27.34 8.13 -28.72
C ASP A 151 -27.72 9.00 -29.93
N ASP A 152 -27.78 8.37 -31.10
CA ASP A 152 -28.40 8.96 -32.29
C ASP A 152 -29.90 8.89 -32.01
N ASP A 153 -30.46 10.03 -31.63
CA ASP A 153 -31.90 10.25 -31.48
C ASP A 153 -32.60 9.88 -32.80
N SER A 154 -33.06 8.63 -32.90
CA SER A 154 -34.11 8.24 -33.82
C SER A 154 -35.31 7.80 -33.00
N ASP A 155 -36.21 8.76 -32.78
CA ASP A 155 -37.63 8.53 -32.54
C ASP A 155 -38.17 7.57 -33.60
N ASP A 156 -38.65 6.39 -33.18
CA ASP A 156 -39.89 5.84 -33.70
C ASP A 156 -40.45 4.76 -32.76
N VAL A 157 -41.72 4.97 -32.41
CA VAL A 157 -42.63 4.17 -31.58
C VAL A 157 -43.04 2.86 -32.27
N ASP A 158 -43.29 1.78 -31.53
CA ASP A 158 -44.64 1.22 -31.31
C ASP A 158 -44.64 -0.03 -30.40
N GLU A 159 -45.84 -0.30 -29.89
CA GLU A 159 -46.29 -0.96 -28.67
C GLU A 159 -46.44 -2.49 -28.75
N THR A 160 -46.63 -3.09 -27.56
CA THR A 160 -47.36 -4.32 -27.21
C THR A 160 -46.62 -5.66 -27.05
N THR A 161 -46.75 -6.20 -25.83
CA THR A 161 -47.22 -7.58 -25.48
C THR A 161 -46.29 -8.33 -24.50
N ASP A 162 -46.69 -8.34 -23.23
CA ASP A 162 -46.48 -9.43 -22.24
C ASP A 162 -47.81 -10.23 -22.20
N PRO A 163 -47.95 -11.52 -21.77
CA PRO A 163 -47.18 -12.16 -20.69
C PRO A 163 -46.92 -13.70 -20.77
N SER A 164 -46.15 -14.19 -19.79
CA SER A 164 -46.30 -15.47 -19.06
C SER A 164 -45.60 -16.75 -19.58
N ALA A 165 -44.69 -17.33 -18.78
CA ALA A 165 -44.96 -18.48 -17.88
C ALA A 165 -43.72 -19.35 -17.52
N ALA A 166 -43.67 -19.73 -16.24
CA ALA A 166 -43.01 -20.92 -15.62
C ALA A 166 -41.44 -20.93 -15.56
N GLN A 167 -40.75 -21.39 -14.51
CA GLN A 167 -41.03 -22.03 -13.22
C GLN A 167 -39.69 -22.10 -12.45
N GLU A 168 -39.65 -21.85 -11.14
CA GLU A 168 -38.61 -22.39 -10.23
C GLU A 168 -39.06 -23.79 -9.72
N PRO A 169 -38.34 -24.58 -8.86
CA PRO A 169 -36.99 -24.42 -8.26
C PRO A 169 -36.14 -25.73 -8.23
N VAL A 170 -34.84 -25.64 -7.93
CA VAL A 170 -34.04 -26.73 -7.32
C VAL A 170 -32.97 -26.10 -6.40
N SER A 171 -33.20 -26.06 -5.09
CA SER A 171 -32.76 -27.02 -4.05
C SER A 171 -31.27 -27.02 -3.74
N ASP A 172 -30.94 -26.34 -2.63
CA ASP A 172 -30.12 -26.77 -1.49
C ASP A 172 -28.75 -27.42 -1.76
N THR A 173 -27.67 -26.76 -1.30
CA THR A 173 -26.75 -27.30 -0.27
C THR A 173 -25.85 -26.17 0.23
N ASN A 174 -26.09 -25.73 1.46
CA ASN A 174 -25.19 -24.93 2.27
C ASN A 174 -24.03 -25.81 2.77
N GLU A 175 -22.81 -25.53 2.32
CA GLU A 175 -21.59 -25.88 3.04
C GLU A 175 -20.76 -24.59 3.15
N GLU A 176 -20.81 -23.95 4.32
CA GLU A 176 -19.87 -22.89 4.69
C GLU A 176 -18.48 -23.53 4.87
N PRO A 177 -17.45 -23.11 4.11
CA PRO A 177 -16.09 -23.41 4.52
C PRO A 177 -15.70 -22.44 5.64
N GLU A 178 -15.36 -23.00 6.80
CA GLU A 178 -14.62 -22.30 7.85
C GLU A 178 -13.43 -21.57 7.21
N VAL A 179 -13.42 -20.24 7.27
CA VAL A 179 -12.29 -19.44 6.79
C VAL A 179 -11.19 -19.54 7.85
N PRO A 180 -10.08 -20.25 7.60
CA PRO A 180 -8.97 -20.27 8.54
C PRO A 180 -8.40 -18.86 8.63
N ASP A 181 -8.11 -18.42 9.86
CA ASP A 181 -7.52 -17.14 10.22
C ASP A 181 -6.28 -16.88 9.36
N GLY A 182 -6.52 -16.17 8.26
CA GLY A 182 -5.58 -15.92 7.20
C GLY A 182 -4.61 -14.85 7.65
N ASP A 183 -3.60 -15.25 8.41
CA ASP A 183 -2.30 -14.59 8.43
C ASP A 183 -1.70 -14.63 7.02
N LEU A 184 -2.28 -13.85 6.11
CA LEU A 184 -1.71 -13.51 4.80
C LEU A 184 -0.74 -12.34 4.95
N GLY A 185 -0.05 -12.27 6.10
CA GLY A 185 1.09 -11.44 6.35
C GLY A 185 2.31 -11.93 5.56
N ARG A 186 2.22 -11.97 4.22
CA ARG A 186 3.40 -11.93 3.39
C ARG A 186 4.05 -10.57 3.64
N VAL A 187 4.96 -10.54 4.60
CA VAL A 187 5.85 -9.42 4.86
C VAL A 187 6.57 -9.12 3.55
N GLU A 188 6.44 -7.87 3.12
CA GLU A 188 7.16 -7.32 1.97
C GLU A 188 8.64 -7.70 2.07
N THR A 189 9.08 -8.65 1.23
CA THR A 189 10.49 -8.97 1.04
C THR A 189 11.04 -7.98 0.03
N TRP A 190 11.49 -6.83 0.50
CA TRP A 190 12.18 -5.87 -0.37
C TRP A 190 13.62 -6.32 -0.63
N GLY A 191 13.91 -6.62 -1.91
CA GLY A 191 15.19 -6.37 -2.57
C GLY A 191 16.47 -6.80 -1.87
N GLY A 192 16.71 -8.11 -1.80
CA GLY A 192 18.07 -8.63 -1.88
C GLY A 192 18.22 -9.32 -3.24
N THR A 193 18.98 -8.75 -4.17
CA THR A 193 19.50 -9.53 -5.30
C THR A 193 20.36 -10.66 -4.72
N ALA A 194 20.04 -11.89 -5.10
CA ALA A 194 20.88 -13.04 -4.80
C ALA A 194 22.23 -12.89 -5.54
N ASP A 195 23.30 -12.61 -4.81
CA ASP A 195 24.58 -13.32 -4.91
C ASP A 195 25.54 -12.81 -3.84
N GLU A 196 25.59 -13.51 -2.70
CA GLU A 196 26.84 -13.85 -2.03
C GLU A 196 26.57 -15.16 -1.28
N PRO A 197 27.15 -16.31 -1.66
CA PRO A 197 27.13 -17.48 -0.80
C PRO A 197 27.91 -17.11 0.46
N GLY A 198 27.19 -16.92 1.56
CA GLY A 198 27.79 -16.73 2.87
C GLY A 198 28.82 -17.82 3.11
N THR A 199 30.09 -17.43 3.20
CA THR A 199 31.15 -18.30 3.68
C THR A 199 30.72 -18.80 5.06
N PRO A 200 30.52 -20.12 5.28
CA PRO A 200 30.22 -20.61 6.61
C PRO A 200 31.37 -20.22 7.54
N VAL A 201 31.02 -19.62 8.68
CA VAL A 201 31.92 -19.19 9.77
C VAL A 201 32.48 -20.40 10.52
N SER A 202 33.00 -21.39 9.79
CA SER A 202 33.56 -22.63 10.31
C SER A 202 34.95 -22.95 9.73
N GLU A 203 35.52 -22.08 8.90
CA GLU A 203 36.83 -22.29 8.25
C GLU A 203 37.87 -21.21 8.57
N LEU A 204 37.73 -20.52 9.72
CA LEU A 204 38.69 -19.50 10.20
C LEU A 204 39.49 -19.92 11.44
N LEU A 205 39.49 -21.21 11.75
CA LEU A 205 40.40 -21.80 12.73
C LEU A 205 41.00 -23.03 12.07
N HIS A 206 42.12 -22.88 11.38
CA HIS A 206 43.25 -23.82 11.32
C HIS A 206 44.35 -23.13 10.50
N ASP A 207 45.58 -23.19 11.02
CA ASP A 207 46.86 -22.72 10.46
C ASP A 207 47.26 -21.25 10.70
N ASP A 208 47.86 -21.02 11.88
CA ASP A 208 49.25 -20.54 11.92
C ASP A 208 49.88 -20.82 13.30
N GLU A 209 50.75 -21.84 13.38
CA GLU A 209 52.07 -21.71 14.01
C GLU A 209 52.89 -22.97 13.70
N LEU A 210 53.64 -22.87 12.59
CA LEU A 210 54.79 -23.70 12.27
C LEU A 210 56.01 -22.79 12.35
N THR A 211 56.69 -22.72 13.49
CA THR A 211 58.16 -22.59 13.59
C THR A 211 58.67 -22.87 14.99
#